data_AF-A0A7K3XEP4-F1
#
_entry.id   AF-A0A7K3XEP4-F1
#
_cell.length_a   1.000
_cell.length_b   1.000
_cell.length_c   1.000
_cell.angle_alpha   90.00
_cell.angle_beta   90.00
_cell.angle_gamma   90.00
#
_symmetry.space_group_name_H-M   'P 1'
#
loop_
_entity.id
_entity.type
_entity.pdbx_description
1 polymer ?
#
loop_
_entity_poly.entity_id
_entity_poly.type
_entity_poly.pdbx_seq_one_letter_code
_entity_poly.pdbx_strand_id
1 'polypeptide(L)'
;PLCWTEVPQKISVLGRQRNRWMRGTMETLFKHKTLFFNPRYGNLGMLGHPYWSFFEWLGPLIEFFGIFYFILVIGMGNPDWPFYALLLGFTYLFSVFYSSWAVVFEEFTFASYRRKRDIARLIVIALIEPIFFHPLTVWFALRGNFNYLIGNISWGKMEKKGFADKKKVKNHITS
;
A
#
# COMPACT_ATOMS: atom_id res chain seq x y z
N PRO A 1 3.83 -22.13 -0.88
CA PRO A 1 3.44 -21.08 -1.85
C PRO A 1 2.89 -21.69 -3.17
N LEU A 2 1.61 -21.45 -3.48
CA LEU A 2 0.95 -22.02 -4.69
C LEU A 2 1.01 -21.10 -5.92
N CYS A 3 1.36 -19.81 -5.78
CA CYS A 3 1.46 -18.87 -6.90
C CYS A 3 2.69 -17.94 -6.72
N TRP A 4 3.56 -17.84 -7.73
CA TRP A 4 4.66 -16.86 -7.79
C TRP A 4 4.26 -15.70 -8.69
N THR A 5 4.40 -14.47 -8.21
CA THR A 5 4.15 -13.26 -9.00
C THR A 5 5.40 -12.39 -9.06
N GLU A 6 5.61 -11.71 -10.19
CA GLU A 6 6.71 -10.78 -10.36
C GLU A 6 6.44 -9.48 -9.58
N VAL A 7 7.35 -9.11 -8.68
CA VAL A 7 7.31 -7.83 -7.96
C VAL A 7 7.86 -6.72 -8.86
N PRO A 8 7.23 -5.53 -8.94
CA PRO A 8 7.72 -4.43 -9.75
C PRO A 8 9.12 -3.98 -9.29
N GLN A 9 10.08 -3.95 -10.23
CA GLN A 9 11.47 -3.54 -9.95
C GLN A 9 11.71 -2.03 -10.02
N LYS A 10 10.72 -1.26 -10.50
CA LYS A 10 10.82 0.20 -10.66
C LYS A 10 9.64 0.89 -9.99
N ILE A 11 9.89 2.00 -9.31
CA ILE A 11 8.87 2.82 -8.64
C ILE A 11 7.80 3.31 -9.64
N SER A 12 8.20 3.62 -10.88
CA SER A 12 7.24 4.02 -11.92
C SER A 12 6.27 2.90 -12.32
N VAL A 13 6.70 1.64 -12.29
CA VAL A 13 5.83 0.47 -12.55
C VAL A 13 4.91 0.26 -11.35
N LEU A 14 5.44 0.35 -10.13
CA LEU A 14 4.64 0.28 -8.90
C LEU A 14 3.55 1.37 -8.86
N GLY A 15 3.89 2.61 -9.20
CA GLY A 15 2.93 3.72 -9.23
C GLY A 15 1.82 3.50 -10.26
N ARG A 16 2.14 2.99 -11.45
CA ARG A 16 1.12 2.60 -12.46
C ARG A 16 0.21 1.49 -11.94
N GLN A 17 0.78 0.49 -11.26
CA GLN A 17 0.01 -0.60 -10.65
C GLN A 17 -0.92 -0.11 -9.54
N ARG A 18 -0.44 0.71 -8.62
CA ARG A 18 -1.23 1.21 -7.49
C ARG A 18 -2.34 2.17 -7.94
N ASN A 19 -2.04 3.05 -8.90
CA ASN A 19 -3.06 3.87 -9.56
C ASN A 19 -4.17 2.99 -10.18
N ARG A 20 -3.77 1.93 -10.91
CA ARG A 20 -4.70 0.95 -11.48
C ARG A 20 -5.56 0.26 -10.42
N TRP A 21 -4.96 -0.16 -9.30
CA TRP A 21 -5.70 -0.78 -8.19
C TRP A 21 -6.73 0.18 -7.60
N MET A 22 -6.33 1.42 -7.35
CA MET A 22 -7.23 2.42 -6.78
C MET A 22 -8.45 2.68 -7.68
N ARG A 23 -8.24 2.85 -8.99
CA ARG A 23 -9.34 3.01 -9.95
C ARG A 23 -10.26 1.79 -9.99
N GLY A 24 -9.70 0.57 -9.95
CA GLY A 24 -10.48 -0.67 -9.91
C GLY A 24 -11.30 -0.82 -8.63
N THR A 25 -10.74 -0.43 -7.48
CA THR A 25 -11.46 -0.38 -6.21
C THR A 25 -12.63 0.59 -6.29
N MET A 26 -12.40 1.81 -6.78
CA MET A 26 -13.47 2.81 -6.98
C MET A 26 -14.57 2.30 -7.92
N GLU A 27 -14.19 1.75 -9.07
CA GLU A 27 -15.14 1.18 -10.04
C GLU A 27 -16.02 0.10 -9.39
N THR A 28 -15.41 -0.81 -8.63
CA THR A 28 -16.12 -1.88 -7.94
C THR A 28 -17.07 -1.33 -6.88
N LEU A 29 -16.60 -0.41 -6.05
CA LEU A 29 -17.39 0.20 -4.98
C LEU A 29 -18.60 0.94 -5.54
N PHE A 30 -18.40 1.75 -6.58
CA PHE A 30 -19.49 2.52 -7.19
C PHE A 30 -20.47 1.65 -7.99
N LYS A 31 -19.96 0.65 -8.72
CA LYS A 31 -20.82 -0.30 -9.45
C LYS A 31 -21.73 -1.09 -8.51
N HIS A 32 -21.22 -1.44 -7.32
CA HIS A 32 -21.94 -2.20 -6.32
C HIS A 32 -22.41 -1.35 -5.13
N LYS A 33 -22.69 -0.05 -5.35
CA LYS A 33 -23.18 0.87 -4.31
C LYS A 33 -24.44 0.41 -3.59
N THR A 34 -25.24 -0.46 -4.19
CA THR A 34 -26.44 -1.07 -3.58
C THR A 34 -26.13 -1.99 -2.41
N LEU A 35 -24.87 -2.47 -2.29
CA LEU A 35 -24.39 -3.25 -1.16
C LEU A 35 -24.13 -2.38 0.08
N PHE A 36 -23.87 -1.08 -0.09
CA PHE A 36 -23.41 -0.21 0.98
C PHE A 36 -24.44 -0.12 2.12
N PHE A 37 -24.05 -0.60 3.31
CA PHE A 37 -24.90 -0.72 4.50
C PHE A 37 -26.24 -1.42 4.24
N ASN A 38 -26.25 -2.37 3.31
CA ASN A 38 -27.47 -3.08 2.97
C ASN A 38 -27.54 -4.43 3.71
N PRO A 39 -28.44 -4.58 4.70
CA PRO A 39 -28.54 -5.80 5.50
C PRO A 39 -28.97 -7.02 4.70
N ARG A 40 -29.60 -6.83 3.52
CA ARG A 40 -29.98 -7.92 2.61
C ARG A 40 -28.79 -8.75 2.15
N TYR A 41 -27.59 -8.16 2.14
CA TYR A 41 -26.36 -8.82 1.70
C TYR A 41 -25.48 -9.28 2.88
N GLY A 42 -26.03 -9.32 4.10
CA GLY A 42 -25.34 -9.78 5.30
C GLY A 42 -24.03 -9.05 5.57
N ASN A 43 -22.99 -9.79 5.98
CA ASN A 43 -21.68 -9.22 6.30
C ASN A 43 -21.03 -8.49 5.11
N LEU A 44 -21.29 -8.92 3.87
CA LEU A 44 -20.71 -8.26 2.69
C LEU A 44 -21.24 -6.83 2.53
N GLY A 45 -22.53 -6.61 2.77
CA GLY A 45 -23.14 -5.27 2.67
C GLY A 45 -22.98 -4.43 3.93
N MET A 46 -23.05 -5.06 5.11
CA MET A 46 -22.99 -4.35 6.39
C MET A 46 -21.57 -4.03 6.87
N LEU A 47 -20.59 -4.87 6.55
CA LEU A 47 -19.21 -4.73 7.02
C LEU A 47 -18.21 -4.62 5.88
N GLY A 48 -18.30 -5.51 4.89
CA GLY A 48 -17.36 -5.58 3.77
C GLY A 48 -17.32 -4.30 2.96
N HIS A 49 -18.42 -3.94 2.30
CA HIS A 49 -18.48 -2.75 1.44
C HIS A 49 -18.18 -1.45 2.19
N PRO A 50 -18.71 -1.21 3.41
CA PRO A 50 -18.31 -0.07 4.23
C PRO A 50 -16.82 -0.05 4.57
N TYR A 51 -16.21 -1.18 4.94
CA TYR A 51 -14.78 -1.25 5.24
C TYR A 51 -13.93 -0.81 4.04
N TRP A 52 -14.19 -1.39 2.87
CA TRP A 52 -13.48 -1.03 1.64
C TRP A 52 -13.70 0.43 1.24
N SER A 53 -14.86 1.01 1.57
CA SER A 53 -15.14 2.41 1.30
C SER A 53 -14.40 3.36 2.26
N PHE A 54 -14.51 3.15 3.57
CA PHE A 54 -13.98 4.08 4.57
C PHE A 54 -12.49 3.92 4.84
N PHE A 55 -11.98 2.68 4.89
CA PHE A 55 -10.59 2.43 5.28
C PHE A 55 -9.68 2.30 4.06
N GLU A 56 -10.09 1.54 3.05
CA GLU A 56 -9.23 1.32 1.88
C GLU A 56 -9.30 2.50 0.89
N TRP A 57 -10.51 2.89 0.46
CA TRP A 57 -10.67 3.96 -0.53
C TRP A 57 -10.49 5.37 0.08
N LEU A 58 -11.18 5.68 1.17
CA LEU A 58 -11.10 7.01 1.80
C LEU A 58 -9.84 7.20 2.64
N GLY A 59 -9.18 6.14 3.12
CA GLY A 59 -7.95 6.22 3.92
C GLY A 59 -6.89 7.19 3.38
N PRO A 60 -6.40 7.03 2.14
CA PRO A 60 -5.37 7.93 1.58
C PRO A 60 -5.86 9.36 1.36
N LEU A 61 -7.17 9.59 1.16
CA LEU A 61 -7.74 10.93 1.05
C LEU A 61 -7.78 11.62 2.41
N ILE A 62 -8.27 10.92 3.43
CA ILE A 62 -8.32 11.41 4.81
C ILE A 62 -6.90 11.73 5.30
N GLU A 63 -5.92 10.87 5.02
CA GLU A 63 -4.53 11.11 5.39
C GLU A 63 -3.98 12.39 4.72
N PHE A 64 -4.19 12.55 3.42
CA PHE A 64 -3.76 13.75 2.70
C PHE A 64 -4.38 15.03 3.28
N PHE A 65 -5.69 15.03 3.53
CA PHE A 65 -6.36 16.18 4.14
C PHE A 65 -5.95 16.39 5.60
N GLY A 66 -5.64 15.32 6.34
CA GLY A 66 -5.11 15.39 7.70
C GLY A 66 -3.73 16.07 7.76
N ILE A 67 -2.84 15.74 6.81
CA ILE A 67 -1.54 16.41 6.66
C ILE A 67 -1.73 17.88 6.28
N PHE A 68 -2.62 18.17 5.33
CA PHE A 68 -2.93 19.55 4.94
C PHE A 68 -3.48 20.36 6.13
N TYR A 69 -4.40 19.80 6.88
CA TYR A 69 -4.94 20.39 8.11
C TYR A 69 -3.83 20.64 9.14
N PHE A 70 -2.93 19.68 9.34
CA PHE A 70 -1.80 19.84 10.26
C PHE A 70 -0.89 21.02 9.86
N ILE A 71 -0.60 21.19 8.56
CA ILE A 71 0.16 22.33 8.05
C ILE A 71 -0.55 23.66 8.36
N LEU A 72 -1.88 23.72 8.20
CA LEU A 72 -2.67 24.91 8.53
C LEU A 72 -2.58 25.26 10.03
N VAL A 73 -2.69 24.27 10.91
CA VAL A 73 -2.58 24.47 12.37
C VAL A 73 -1.21 25.02 12.76
N ILE A 74 -0.14 24.50 12.15
CA ILE A 74 1.22 25.05 12.33
C ILE A 74 1.28 26.51 11.87
N GLY A 75 0.70 26.83 10.70
CA GLY A 75 0.67 28.18 10.16
C GLY A 75 -0.12 29.18 11.02
N MET A 76 -1.12 28.71 11.77
CA MET A 76 -1.88 29.51 12.73
C MET A 76 -1.17 29.70 14.08
N GLY A 77 -0.04 29.01 14.32
CA GLY A 77 0.80 29.19 15.50
C GLY A 77 0.35 28.48 16.78
N ASN A 78 -0.73 27.68 16.73
CA ASN A 78 -1.28 26.98 17.90
C ASN A 78 -1.29 25.43 17.81
N PRO A 79 -0.21 24.75 17.38
CA PRO A 79 -0.15 23.28 17.45
C PRO A 79 0.07 22.77 18.89
N ASP A 80 -0.74 21.80 19.32
CA ASP A 80 -0.50 21.02 20.53
C ASP A 80 0.60 19.98 20.27
N TRP A 81 1.86 20.41 20.42
CA TRP A 81 3.03 19.57 20.15
C TRP A 81 3.05 18.24 20.95
N PRO A 82 2.75 18.22 22.27
CA PRO A 82 2.65 16.97 23.01
C PRO A 82 1.66 15.98 22.40
N PHE A 83 0.46 16.45 22.04
CA PHE A 83 -0.55 15.60 21.43
C PHE A 83 -0.09 15.02 20.08
N TYR A 84 0.46 15.86 19.19
CA TYR A 84 0.95 15.41 17.89
C TYR A 84 2.14 14.44 17.99
N ALA A 85 3.07 14.69 18.91
CA ALA A 85 4.20 13.80 19.14
C ALA A 85 3.74 12.43 19.66
N LEU A 86 2.78 12.41 20.58
CA LEU A 86 2.19 11.17 21.10
C LEU A 86 1.46 10.39 19.99
N LEU A 87 0.64 11.08 19.19
CA LEU A 87 -0.12 10.45 18.10
C LEU A 87 0.81 9.90 17.01
N LEU A 88 1.83 10.67 16.62
CA LEU A 88 2.83 10.23 15.63
C LEU A 88 3.63 9.04 16.16
N GLY A 89 4.09 9.09 17.40
CA GLY A 89 4.81 7.99 18.04
C GLY A 89 3.96 6.72 18.12
N PHE A 90 2.70 6.84 18.56
CA PHE A 90 1.78 5.72 18.64
C PHE A 90 1.51 5.09 17.28
N THR A 91 1.16 5.89 16.27
CA THR A 91 0.86 5.39 14.91
C THR A 91 2.08 4.77 14.24
N TYR A 92 3.26 5.37 14.39
CA TYR A 92 4.52 4.80 13.88
C TYR A 92 4.85 3.46 14.55
N LEU A 93 4.81 3.39 15.88
CA LEU A 93 5.08 2.16 16.62
C LEU A 93 4.07 1.06 16.27
N PHE A 94 2.79 1.42 16.13
CA PHE A 94 1.75 0.49 15.72
C PHE A 94 2.00 -0.07 14.31
N SER A 95 2.39 0.78 13.35
CA SER A 95 2.74 0.36 11.99
C SER A 95 3.93 -0.61 11.99
N VAL A 96 5.01 -0.27 12.71
CA VAL A 96 6.20 -1.11 12.83
C VAL A 96 5.87 -2.44 13.49
N PHE A 97 5.08 -2.40 14.57
CA PHE A 97 4.61 -3.59 15.27
C PHE A 97 3.82 -4.51 14.33
N TYR A 98 2.85 -3.97 13.59
CA TYR A 98 2.02 -4.74 12.66
C TYR A 98 2.86 -5.40 11.55
N SER A 99 3.74 -4.63 10.89
CA SER A 99 4.62 -5.14 9.84
C SER A 99 5.60 -6.20 10.39
N SER A 100 6.14 -6.00 11.60
CA SER A 100 7.02 -6.98 12.23
C SER A 100 6.28 -8.25 12.64
N TRP A 101 5.06 -8.11 13.15
CA TRP A 101 4.19 -9.22 13.52
C TRP A 101 3.83 -10.08 12.30
N ALA A 102 3.56 -9.46 11.16
CA ALA A 102 3.30 -10.17 9.91
C ALA A 102 4.50 -11.04 9.48
N VAL A 103 5.73 -10.52 9.56
CA VAL A 103 6.96 -11.26 9.25
C VAL A 103 7.16 -12.45 10.19
N VAL A 104 6.95 -12.23 11.50
CA VAL A 104 7.07 -13.29 12.51
C VAL A 104 6.01 -14.36 12.32
N PHE A 105 4.76 -13.97 12.06
CA PHE A 105 3.65 -14.88 11.83
C PHE A 105 3.86 -15.74 10.56
N GLU A 106 4.40 -15.14 9.50
CA GLU A 106 4.76 -15.86 8.27
C GLU A 106 5.83 -16.93 8.54
N GLU A 107 6.85 -16.62 9.33
CA GLU A 107 7.90 -17.58 9.70
C GLU A 107 7.33 -18.73 10.55
N PHE A 108 6.47 -18.44 11.53
CA PHE A 108 5.80 -19.48 12.31
C PHE A 108 4.93 -20.42 11.46
N THR A 109 4.25 -19.87 10.44
CA THR A 109 3.28 -20.63 9.64
C THR A 109 3.95 -21.42 8.51
N PHE A 110 4.96 -20.83 7.85
CA PHE A 110 5.51 -21.39 6.60
C PHE A 110 7.01 -21.70 6.64
N ALA A 111 7.73 -21.36 7.73
CA ALA A 111 9.19 -21.50 7.86
C ALA A 111 9.93 -21.06 6.57
N SER A 112 9.45 -19.99 5.94
CA SER A 112 9.88 -19.60 4.59
C SER A 112 11.29 -19.04 4.56
N TYR A 113 11.79 -18.54 5.69
CA TYR A 113 13.08 -17.84 5.74
C TYR A 113 14.23 -18.78 6.15
N ARG A 114 15.06 -19.14 5.18
CA ARG A 114 16.20 -20.04 5.37
C ARG A 114 17.32 -19.49 6.28
N ARG A 115 17.38 -18.17 6.55
CA ARG A 115 18.46 -17.53 7.32
C ARG A 115 17.95 -16.41 8.24
N LYS A 116 18.37 -16.42 9.50
CA LYS A 116 18.08 -15.36 10.50
C LYS A 116 18.46 -13.94 10.05
N ARG A 117 19.46 -13.82 9.16
CA ARG A 117 19.89 -12.53 8.58
C ARG A 117 18.84 -11.91 7.65
N ASP A 118 18.03 -12.72 6.99
CA ASP A 118 16.98 -12.21 6.09
C ASP A 118 15.80 -11.66 6.91
N ILE A 119 15.48 -12.30 8.04
CA ILE A 119 14.50 -11.79 9.02
C ILE A 119 14.96 -10.44 9.58
N ALA A 120 16.22 -10.31 9.98
CA ALA A 120 16.76 -9.03 10.47
C ALA A 120 16.66 -7.90 9.42
N ARG A 121 16.90 -8.21 8.14
CA ARG A 121 16.72 -7.25 7.04
C ARG A 121 15.26 -6.86 6.85
N LEU A 122 14.32 -7.79 6.97
CA LEU A 122 12.89 -7.51 6.86
C LEU A 122 12.41 -6.60 8.00
N ILE A 123 12.91 -6.80 9.22
CA ILE A 123 12.61 -5.91 10.35
C ILE A 123 13.15 -4.50 10.09
N VAL A 124 14.37 -4.36 9.56
CA VAL A 124 14.92 -3.05 9.17
C VAL A 124 14.05 -2.40 8.08
N ILE A 125 13.58 -3.18 7.11
CA ILE A 125 12.67 -2.67 6.07
C ILE A 125 11.34 -2.21 6.69
N ALA A 126 10.77 -2.94 7.65
CA ALA A 126 9.54 -2.57 8.34
C ALA A 126 9.66 -1.25 9.13
N LEU A 127 10.86 -0.90 9.62
CA LEU A 127 11.12 0.40 10.26
C LEU A 127 11.14 1.56 9.26
N ILE A 128 11.69 1.31 8.07
CA ILE A 128 11.90 2.35 7.04
C ILE A 128 10.62 2.56 6.20
N GLU A 129 9.81 1.53 6.05
CA GLU A 129 8.60 1.53 5.21
C GLU A 129 7.64 2.70 5.51
N PRO A 130 7.24 3.00 6.76
CA PRO A 130 6.25 4.04 7.03
C PRO A 130 6.73 5.44 6.63
N ILE A 131 8.05 5.65 6.56
CA ILE A 131 8.65 6.96 6.26
C ILE A 131 8.80 7.17 4.76
N PHE A 132 9.24 6.15 4.02
CA PHE A 132 9.60 6.31 2.61
C PHE A 132 8.57 5.68 1.66
N PHE A 133 8.05 4.52 2.00
CA PHE A 133 7.16 3.77 1.11
C PHE A 133 5.72 4.24 1.25
N HIS A 134 5.25 4.47 2.48
CA HIS A 134 3.87 4.88 2.74
C HIS A 134 3.48 6.22 2.09
N PRO A 135 4.27 7.30 2.15
CA PRO A 135 3.91 8.54 1.44
C PRO A 135 3.82 8.35 -0.08
N LEU A 136 4.62 7.45 -0.66
CA LEU A 136 4.54 7.13 -2.09
C LEU A 136 3.24 6.40 -2.43
N THR A 137 2.79 5.47 -1.59
CA THR A 137 1.54 4.74 -1.83
C THR A 137 0.33 5.67 -1.71
N VAL A 138 0.31 6.57 -0.72
CA VAL A 138 -0.70 7.63 -0.58
C VAL A 138 -0.71 8.50 -1.83
N TRP A 139 0.45 8.99 -2.28
CA TRP A 139 0.55 9.77 -3.52
C TRP A 139 0.01 9.03 -4.76
N PHE A 140 0.30 7.74 -4.89
CA PHE A 140 -0.24 6.94 -6.00
C PHE A 140 -1.75 6.75 -5.90
N ALA A 141 -2.30 6.61 -4.69
CA ALA A 141 -3.74 6.52 -4.47
C ALA A 141 -4.45 7.85 -4.78
N LEU A 142 -3.87 9.00 -4.40
CA LEU A 142 -4.38 10.32 -4.78
C LEU A 142 -4.41 10.50 -6.30
N ARG A 143 -3.32 10.14 -6.99
CA ARG A 143 -3.30 10.13 -8.46
C ARG A 143 -4.34 9.16 -9.04
N GLY A 144 -4.59 8.03 -8.39
CA GLY A 144 -5.64 7.09 -8.76
C GLY A 144 -7.03 7.71 -8.73
N ASN A 145 -7.36 8.37 -7.63
CA ASN A 145 -8.62 9.11 -7.48
C ASN A 145 -8.77 10.19 -8.56
N PHE A 146 -7.74 11.02 -8.75
CA PHE A 146 -7.77 12.08 -9.74
C PHE A 146 -7.98 11.56 -11.17
N ASN A 147 -7.28 10.49 -11.55
CA ASN A 147 -7.44 9.87 -12.86
C ASN A 147 -8.81 9.23 -13.08
N TYR A 148 -9.40 8.66 -12.02
CA TYR A 148 -10.77 8.14 -12.08
C TYR A 148 -11.78 9.27 -12.34
N LEU A 149 -11.65 10.39 -11.63
CA LEU A 149 -12.54 11.55 -11.75
C LEU A 149 -12.49 12.21 -13.14
N ILE A 150 -11.32 12.20 -13.80
CA ILE A 150 -11.16 12.72 -15.18
C ILE A 150 -11.67 11.70 -16.24
N GLY A 151 -12.11 10.51 -15.83
CA GLY A 151 -12.63 9.50 -16.76
C GLY A 151 -11.53 8.73 -17.51
N ASN A 152 -10.27 8.78 -17.06
CA ASN A 152 -9.22 7.94 -17.62
C ASN A 152 -9.35 6.51 -17.07
N ILE A 153 -10.14 5.68 -17.74
CA ILE A 153 -10.39 4.27 -17.37
C ILE A 153 -9.41 3.32 -18.09
N SER A 154 -8.48 3.85 -18.89
CA SER A 154 -7.54 3.00 -19.65
C SER A 154 -6.61 2.23 -18.70
N TRP A 155 -6.57 0.91 -18.89
CA TRP A 155 -5.86 -0.03 -18.01
C TRP A 155 -4.35 -0.12 -18.27
N GLY A 156 -3.86 0.51 -19.34
CA GLY A 156 -2.44 0.59 -19.73
C GLY A 156 -1.79 -0.76 -20.05
N LYS A 157 -0.56 -0.73 -20.59
CA LYS A 157 0.29 -1.94 -20.74
C LYS A 157 1.15 -2.14 -19.48
N MET A 158 1.18 -3.37 -18.97
CA MET A 158 2.06 -3.77 -17.86
C MET A 158 3.30 -4.45 -18.43
N GLU A 159 4.46 -3.79 -18.33
CA GLU A 159 5.75 -4.37 -18.70
C GLU A 159 6.15 -5.42 -17.66
N LYS A 160 6.11 -6.71 -18.04
CA LYS A 160 6.63 -7.83 -17.23
C LYS A 160 8.05 -8.13 -17.71
N LYS A 161 8.98 -8.37 -16.78
CA LYS A 161 10.37 -8.66 -17.16
C LYS A 161 10.63 -10.16 -17.35
N GLY A 162 9.75 -11.04 -16.88
CA GLY A 162 9.99 -12.48 -16.98
C GLY A 162 11.09 -12.95 -16.02
N PHE A 163 11.03 -14.22 -15.59
CA PHE A 163 12.06 -14.82 -14.75
C PHE A 163 13.33 -15.26 -15.52
N ALA A 164 13.44 -14.96 -16.83
CA ALA A 164 14.42 -15.60 -17.73
C ALA A 164 15.79 -14.90 -17.86
N ASP A 165 15.97 -13.67 -17.35
CA ASP A 165 17.12 -12.84 -17.74
C ASP A 165 18.39 -12.93 -16.85
N LYS A 166 18.53 -13.99 -16.05
CA LYS A 166 19.73 -14.20 -15.20
C LYS A 166 20.76 -15.20 -15.76
N LYS A 167 20.69 -15.59 -17.03
CA LYS A 167 21.56 -16.64 -17.61
C LYS A 167 22.25 -16.27 -18.93
N LYS A 168 22.81 -15.06 -19.06
CA LYS A 168 23.75 -14.72 -20.16
C LYS A 168 24.87 -13.77 -19.71
N VAL A 169 25.63 -14.15 -18.67
CA VAL A 169 26.95 -13.53 -18.39
C VAL A 169 27.90 -14.63 -17.89
N LYS A 170 28.39 -15.44 -18.83
CA LYS A 170 29.62 -16.27 -18.79
C LYS A 170 29.49 -17.27 -19.93
N ASN A 171 30.08 -16.94 -21.08
CA ASN A 171 30.58 -17.83 -22.14
C ASN A 171 30.91 -16.98 -23.37
N HIS A 172 31.83 -16.04 -23.19
CA HIS A 172 32.65 -15.47 -24.26
C HIS A 172 34.01 -15.24 -23.60
N ILE A 173 35.10 -15.63 -24.27
CA ILE A 173 36.43 -15.98 -23.73
C ILE A 173 36.40 -17.45 -23.24
N THR A 174 36.80 -18.48 -23.99
CA THR A 174 37.96 -18.65 -24.88
C THR A 174 37.67 -19.68 -25.99
N SER A 175 38.05 -19.35 -27.22
CA SER A 175 38.43 -20.29 -28.29
C SER A 175 39.94 -20.28 -28.42
#